data_AF-A0AAV5SRJ6-F1
#
_entry.id   AF-A0AAV5SRJ6-F1
#
_cell.length_a   1.000
_cell.length_b   1.000
_cell.length_c   1.000
_cell.angle_alpha   90.00
_cell.angle_beta   90.00
_cell.angle_gamma   90.00
#
_symmetry.space_group_name_H-M   'P 1'
#
loop_
_entity.id
_entity.type
_entity.pdbx_description
1 polymer ?
#
loop_
_entity_poly.entity_id
_entity_poly.type
_entity_poly.pdbx_seq_one_letter_code
_entity_poly.pdbx_strand_id
1 'polypeptide(L)'
;MNSGVSSVPTLITKESSFRPSQNSQPTESDLEEEEEVEEEDSVRSDYYLTAKSKLELLFRRCQDCGALIDPISLEWTQVASALSVTYQCTGCKHLFRWDTQSKKGRGKSQVFDLNQSFPVAAFCTGTPIPRLVDLCDVLSIAIPRERSMRETIRFYGCPAIDRVYGRWEKEARQLSKDTAPEEGIIVALDGQYDSPGYCASNCKVTVFDSSLGLILVAVSLSVKDPEMGT
;
A
#
# COMPACT_ATOMS: atom_id res chain seq x y z
N MET A 1 -10.71 34.20 14.86
CA MET A 1 -10.09 33.91 13.55
C MET A 1 -9.54 32.50 13.66
N ASN A 2 -10.32 31.51 13.23
CA ASN A 2 -10.04 30.09 13.46
C ASN A 2 -9.33 29.50 12.24
N SER A 3 -8.05 29.18 12.41
CA SER A 3 -7.30 28.31 11.50
C SER A 3 -7.57 26.88 11.93
N GLY A 4 -8.59 26.25 11.34
CA GLY A 4 -8.82 24.82 11.49
C GLY A 4 -7.71 24.05 10.78
N VAL A 5 -6.80 23.44 11.54
CA VAL A 5 -5.84 22.49 11.00
C VAL A 5 -6.61 21.19 10.73
N SER A 6 -7.10 21.05 9.50
CA SER A 6 -7.58 19.79 8.97
C SER A 6 -6.39 18.84 8.86
N SER A 7 -6.28 17.87 9.75
CA SER A 7 -5.26 16.82 9.74
C SER A 7 -5.70 15.61 8.92
N VAL A 8 -6.45 15.84 7.83
CA VAL A 8 -6.62 14.79 6.82
C VAL A 8 -5.26 14.60 6.17
N PRO A 9 -4.67 13.39 6.16
CA PRO A 9 -3.47 13.14 5.38
C PRO A 9 -3.85 13.34 3.91
N THR A 10 -3.52 14.52 3.38
CA THR A 10 -3.52 14.76 1.95
C THR A 10 -2.51 13.79 1.37
N LEU A 11 -3.00 12.72 0.71
CA LEU A 11 -2.17 11.98 -0.22
C LEU A 11 -1.69 13.02 -1.22
N ILE A 12 -0.40 13.32 -1.20
CA ILE A 12 0.22 14.19 -2.20
C ILE A 12 -0.02 13.48 -3.53
N THR A 13 -1.00 13.95 -4.29
CA THR A 13 -1.30 13.46 -5.63
C THR A 13 -0.22 14.00 -6.54
N LYS A 14 0.88 13.24 -6.67
CA LYS A 14 1.87 13.51 -7.71
C LYS A 14 1.27 13.09 -9.04
N GLU A 15 1.02 14.05 -9.91
CA GLU A 15 0.63 13.74 -11.28
C GLU A 15 1.80 13.03 -12.01
N SER A 16 1.46 12.09 -12.88
CA SER A 16 2.46 11.36 -13.66
C SER A 16 3.07 12.30 -14.69
N SER A 17 4.40 12.39 -14.74
CA SER A 17 5.11 13.09 -15.82
C SER A 17 5.04 12.37 -17.17
N PHE A 18 4.44 11.16 -17.23
CA PHE A 18 4.32 10.41 -18.47
C PHE A 18 3.38 11.11 -19.45
N ARG A 19 3.94 11.58 -20.58
CA ARG A 19 3.19 12.01 -21.76
C ARG A 19 3.40 10.99 -22.88
N PRO A 20 2.34 10.40 -23.48
CA PRO A 20 2.48 9.52 -24.63
C PRO A 20 3.10 10.29 -25.80
N SER A 21 4.38 10.09 -26.10
CA SER A 21 4.99 10.71 -27.28
C SER A 21 4.46 10.03 -28.54
N GLN A 22 3.79 10.78 -29.42
CA GLN A 22 3.51 10.29 -30.77
C GLN A 22 4.80 10.38 -31.59
N ASN A 23 5.49 9.25 -31.74
CA ASN A 23 6.67 9.06 -32.59
C ASN A 23 7.91 9.92 -32.32
N SER A 24 9.02 9.21 -32.20
CA SER A 24 10.36 9.70 -31.93
C SER A 24 10.98 10.37 -33.16
N GLN A 25 10.63 11.63 -33.45
CA GLN A 25 11.51 12.60 -34.13
C GLN A 25 11.12 14.00 -33.65
N PRO A 26 12.04 14.81 -33.10
CA PRO A 26 11.72 16.19 -32.78
C PRO A 26 11.51 16.94 -34.10
N THR A 27 10.32 17.49 -34.30
CA THR A 27 10.08 18.51 -35.31
C THR A 27 10.53 19.87 -34.75
N GLU A 28 11.14 20.71 -35.57
CA GLU A 28 11.67 22.04 -35.18
C GLU A 28 10.64 22.99 -34.55
N SER A 29 9.35 22.61 -34.52
CA SER A 29 8.26 23.36 -33.89
C SER A 29 8.10 23.14 -32.38
N ASP A 30 8.82 22.20 -31.76
CA ASP A 30 8.67 21.89 -30.32
C ASP A 30 9.57 22.77 -29.42
N LEU A 31 10.18 23.81 -29.97
CA LEU A 31 11.19 24.64 -29.29
C LEU A 31 10.64 25.86 -28.51
N GLU A 32 9.31 26.05 -28.41
CA GLU A 32 8.75 27.29 -27.85
C GLU A 32 7.81 27.14 -26.63
N GLU A 33 7.72 25.98 -25.98
CA GLU A 33 7.08 25.89 -24.66
C GLU A 33 8.02 25.19 -23.65
N GLU A 34 9.13 25.85 -23.32
CA GLU A 34 9.85 25.57 -22.07
C GLU A 34 9.03 26.14 -20.91
N GLU A 35 8.01 25.38 -20.46
CA GLU A 35 7.47 25.59 -19.12
C GLU A 35 8.62 25.33 -18.13
N GLU A 36 8.94 26.32 -17.28
CA GLU A 36 9.86 26.17 -16.16
C GLU A 36 9.32 25.06 -15.25
N VAL A 37 9.82 23.83 -15.45
CA VAL A 37 9.53 22.71 -14.57
C VAL A 37 10.29 22.99 -13.28
N GLU A 38 9.59 23.52 -12.27
CA GLU A 38 10.11 23.54 -10.91
C GLU A 38 10.57 22.11 -10.57
N GLU A 39 11.85 21.95 -10.23
CA GLU A 39 12.41 20.67 -9.77
C GLU A 39 11.75 20.32 -8.42
N GLU A 40 10.56 19.73 -8.46
CA GLU A 40 9.97 19.11 -7.29
C GLU A 40 10.94 18.02 -6.81
N ASP A 41 11.38 18.11 -5.55
CA ASP A 41 12.15 17.08 -4.86
C ASP A 41 11.54 15.71 -5.19
N SER A 42 12.19 14.98 -6.10
CA SER A 42 11.62 13.78 -6.68
C SER A 42 11.72 12.68 -5.62
N VAL A 43 10.66 12.51 -4.83
CA VAL A 43 10.48 11.34 -3.97
C VAL A 43 10.64 10.12 -4.87
N ARG A 44 11.79 9.44 -4.76
CA ARG A 44 12.10 8.26 -5.57
C ARG A 44 11.12 7.15 -5.21
N SER A 45 10.55 6.49 -6.22
CA SER A 45 9.70 5.33 -5.99
C SER A 45 10.51 4.19 -5.38
N ASP A 46 9.94 3.52 -4.38
CA ASP A 46 10.56 2.35 -3.74
C ASP A 46 10.55 1.09 -4.64
N TYR A 47 9.66 1.06 -5.64
CA TYR A 47 9.42 -0.10 -6.49
C TYR A 47 9.32 0.30 -7.96
N TYR A 48 9.88 -0.55 -8.83
CA TYR A 48 9.86 -0.37 -10.28
C TYR A 48 9.36 -1.64 -10.96
N LEU A 49 8.50 -1.49 -11.97
CA LEU A 49 8.12 -2.59 -12.85
C LEU A 49 9.22 -2.79 -13.90
N THR A 50 9.81 -3.99 -13.93
CA THR A 50 10.91 -4.31 -14.85
C THR A 50 10.68 -5.67 -15.51
N ALA A 51 10.85 -5.74 -16.83
CA ALA A 51 10.78 -7.00 -17.57
C ALA A 51 11.91 -7.95 -17.14
N LYS A 52 11.58 -9.23 -16.92
CA LYS A 52 12.56 -10.27 -16.53
C LYS A 52 13.77 -10.32 -17.47
N SER A 53 13.55 -10.20 -18.77
CA SER A 53 14.61 -10.25 -19.79
C SER A 53 15.65 -9.14 -19.63
N LYS A 54 15.27 -7.97 -19.10
CA LYS A 54 16.20 -6.87 -18.80
C LYS A 54 17.00 -7.14 -17.52
N LEU A 55 16.34 -7.74 -16.53
CA LEU A 55 16.97 -8.12 -15.28
C LEU A 55 18.02 -9.24 -15.46
N GLU A 56 17.75 -10.21 -16.33
CA GLU A 56 18.68 -11.30 -16.67
C GLU A 56 20.03 -10.78 -17.20
N LEU A 57 20.04 -9.63 -17.88
CA LEU A 57 21.26 -9.00 -18.40
C LEU A 57 22.24 -8.58 -17.29
N LEU A 58 21.74 -8.33 -16.08
CA LEU A 58 22.55 -7.89 -14.95
C LEU A 58 23.38 -9.03 -14.34
N PHE A 59 22.98 -10.29 -14.57
CA PHE A 59 23.62 -11.48 -13.98
C PHE A 59 24.61 -12.18 -14.92
N ARG A 60 25.15 -11.46 -15.91
CA ARG A 60 26.19 -11.97 -16.82
C ARG A 60 27.58 -12.03 -16.18
N ARG A 61 27.81 -11.23 -15.14
CA ARG A 61 29.08 -11.12 -14.43
C ARG A 61 28.87 -11.14 -12.93
N CYS A 62 29.84 -11.72 -12.22
CA CYS A 62 29.88 -11.70 -10.77
C CYS A 62 30.06 -10.27 -10.27
N GLN A 63 29.22 -9.89 -9.30
CA GLN A 63 29.24 -8.54 -8.73
C GLN A 63 30.47 -8.30 -7.84
N ASP A 64 31.10 -9.35 -7.32
CA ASP A 64 32.29 -9.24 -6.46
C ASP A 64 33.61 -9.26 -7.26
N CYS A 65 33.76 -10.20 -8.20
CA CYS A 65 35.05 -10.43 -8.90
C CYS A 65 35.01 -10.16 -10.41
N GLY A 66 33.87 -9.79 -10.98
CA GLY A 66 33.73 -9.46 -12.41
C GLY A 66 33.83 -10.64 -13.39
N ALA A 67 34.09 -11.86 -12.90
CA ALA A 67 34.16 -13.08 -13.71
C ALA A 67 32.82 -13.37 -14.41
N LEU A 68 32.89 -14.01 -15.58
CA LEU A 68 31.71 -14.44 -16.32
C LEU A 68 30.94 -15.50 -15.53
N ILE A 69 29.63 -15.30 -15.41
CA ILE A 69 28.72 -16.29 -14.84
C ILE A 69 28.24 -17.19 -15.97
N ASP A 70 28.29 -18.50 -15.76
CA ASP A 70 27.67 -19.45 -16.68
C ASP A 70 26.14 -19.32 -16.55
N PRO A 71 25.41 -18.98 -17.63
CA PRO A 71 23.96 -18.86 -17.59
C PRO A 71 23.25 -20.12 -17.08
N ILE A 72 23.83 -21.31 -17.29
CA ILE A 72 23.27 -22.59 -16.83
C ILE A 72 23.30 -22.69 -15.29
N SER A 73 24.21 -21.98 -14.63
CA SER A 73 24.31 -21.94 -13.17
C SER A 73 23.31 -21.00 -12.49
N LEU A 74 22.58 -20.18 -13.26
CA LEU A 74 21.57 -19.26 -12.73
C LEU A 74 20.26 -20.02 -12.46
N GLU A 75 19.88 -20.12 -11.19
CA GLU A 75 18.58 -20.63 -10.77
C GLU A 75 17.66 -19.47 -10.43
N TRP A 76 16.55 -19.35 -11.17
CA TRP A 76 15.55 -18.30 -10.97
C TRP A 76 14.35 -18.87 -10.22
N THR A 77 14.01 -18.27 -9.07
CA THR A 77 12.84 -18.65 -8.27
C THR A 77 11.91 -17.47 -8.13
N GLN A 78 10.67 -17.62 -8.60
CA GLN A 78 9.63 -16.60 -8.43
C GLN A 78 8.75 -16.92 -7.22
N VAL A 79 8.57 -15.93 -6.35
CA VAL A 79 7.65 -16.01 -5.20
C VAL A 79 6.71 -14.82 -5.31
N ALA A 80 5.58 -15.05 -6.00
CA ALA A 80 4.61 -14.00 -6.31
C ALA A 80 5.31 -12.79 -6.99
N SER A 81 5.23 -11.60 -6.41
CA SER A 81 5.82 -10.39 -7.00
C SER A 81 7.35 -10.32 -6.94
N ALA A 82 7.97 -11.21 -6.16
CA ALA A 82 9.41 -11.21 -5.95
C ALA A 82 10.10 -12.27 -6.81
N LEU A 83 11.29 -11.94 -7.28
CA LEU A 83 12.16 -12.83 -8.03
C LEU A 83 13.50 -12.96 -7.29
N SER A 84 13.91 -14.20 -7.07
CA SER A 84 15.19 -14.56 -6.50
C SER A 84 16.06 -15.19 -7.57
N VAL A 85 17.36 -14.89 -7.55
CA VAL A 85 18.35 -15.58 -8.35
C VAL A 85 19.45 -16.13 -7.45
N THR A 86 19.76 -17.40 -7.64
CA THR A 86 20.86 -18.10 -6.97
C THR A 86 21.84 -18.60 -8.00
N TYR A 87 23.14 -18.39 -7.75
CA TYR A 87 24.19 -18.83 -8.66
C TYR A 87 25.53 -18.96 -7.95
N GLN A 88 26.42 -19.80 -8.48
CA GLN A 88 27.79 -19.90 -8.00
C GLN A 88 28.75 -19.24 -9.00
N CYS A 89 29.60 -18.33 -8.51
CA CYS A 89 30.59 -17.71 -9.39
C CYS A 89 31.68 -18.71 -9.80
N THR A 90 32.01 -18.75 -11.08
CA THR A 90 33.07 -19.61 -11.62
C THR A 90 34.48 -19.18 -11.17
N GLY A 91 34.70 -17.88 -10.94
CA GLY A 91 35.96 -17.29 -10.50
C GLY A 91 36.20 -17.45 -9.00
N CYS A 92 35.45 -16.71 -8.17
CA CYS A 92 35.64 -16.72 -6.71
C CYS A 92 34.96 -17.89 -5.99
N LYS A 93 34.20 -18.74 -6.69
CA LYS A 93 33.48 -19.91 -6.14
C LYS A 93 32.42 -19.60 -5.08
N HIS A 94 32.16 -18.33 -4.79
CA HIS A 94 31.12 -17.90 -3.86
C HIS A 94 29.73 -18.23 -4.42
N LEU A 95 28.84 -18.66 -3.53
CA LEU A 95 27.42 -18.83 -3.80
C LEU A 95 26.70 -17.51 -3.50
N PHE A 96 26.03 -16.97 -4.51
CA PHE A 96 25.27 -15.74 -4.41
C PHE A 96 23.78 -16.03 -4.36
N ARG A 97 23.08 -15.21 -3.59
CA ARG A 97 21.63 -15.08 -3.63
C ARG A 97 21.31 -13.60 -3.74
N TRP A 98 20.53 -13.25 -4.76
CA TRP A 98 19.99 -11.90 -4.92
C TRP A 98 18.47 -11.98 -5.01
N ASP A 99 17.79 -11.05 -4.35
CA ASP A 99 16.34 -10.97 -4.30
C ASP A 99 15.92 -9.57 -4.79
N THR A 100 14.87 -9.47 -5.62
CA THR A 100 14.33 -8.17 -6.12
C THR A 100 13.77 -7.29 -5.01
N GLN A 101 13.46 -7.87 -3.85
CA GLN A 101 12.78 -7.20 -2.75
C GLN A 101 13.38 -7.65 -1.42
N SER A 102 13.39 -6.73 -0.45
CA SER A 102 13.71 -7.09 0.93
C SER A 102 12.62 -8.00 1.53
N LYS A 103 13.00 -8.79 2.53
CA LYS A 103 12.04 -9.57 3.33
C LYS A 103 11.74 -8.86 4.64
N LYS A 104 10.48 -8.83 5.02
CA LYS A 104 10.00 -8.35 6.32
C LYS A 104 9.61 -9.54 7.20
N GLY A 105 9.63 -9.36 8.52
CA GLY A 105 9.31 -10.39 9.50
C GLY A 105 10.54 -10.97 10.21
N ARG A 106 10.32 -12.02 11.01
CA ARG A 106 11.37 -12.66 11.83
C ARG A 106 11.42 -14.16 11.58
N GLY A 107 12.64 -14.70 11.50
CA GLY A 107 12.89 -16.13 11.34
C GLY A 107 12.22 -16.70 10.09
N LYS A 108 11.52 -17.82 10.26
CA LYS A 108 10.85 -18.54 9.15
C LYS A 108 9.61 -17.83 8.60
N SER A 109 9.10 -16.82 9.31
CA SER A 109 7.92 -16.05 8.89
C SER A 109 8.29 -14.84 8.02
N GLN A 110 9.50 -14.82 7.48
CA GLN A 110 9.94 -13.77 6.57
C GLN A 110 9.25 -13.88 5.21
N VAL A 111 8.77 -12.76 4.71
CA VAL A 111 8.07 -12.66 3.43
C VAL A 111 8.53 -11.42 2.69
N PHE A 112 8.52 -11.47 1.35
CA PHE A 112 8.88 -10.32 0.52
C PHE A 112 7.91 -9.16 0.73
N ASP A 113 8.45 -7.94 0.80
CA ASP A 113 7.71 -6.76 1.23
C ASP A 113 6.47 -6.48 0.37
N LEU A 114 6.58 -6.49 -0.97
CA LEU A 114 5.41 -6.28 -1.83
C LEU A 114 4.38 -7.40 -1.72
N ASN A 115 4.78 -8.63 -1.39
CA ASN A 115 3.81 -9.70 -1.17
C ASN A 115 2.93 -9.45 0.06
N GLN A 116 3.37 -8.62 1.01
CA GLN A 116 2.53 -8.14 2.11
C GLN A 116 1.84 -6.81 1.76
N SER A 117 2.56 -5.90 1.12
CA SER A 117 2.08 -4.55 0.85
C SER A 117 1.01 -4.49 -0.23
N PHE A 118 1.07 -5.32 -1.29
CA PHE A 118 0.03 -5.38 -2.33
C PHE A 118 -1.38 -5.57 -1.77
N PRO A 119 -1.67 -6.64 -0.99
CA PRO A 119 -3.02 -6.87 -0.50
C PRO A 119 -3.47 -5.83 0.52
N VAL A 120 -2.56 -5.30 1.36
CA VAL A 120 -2.91 -4.25 2.33
C VAL A 120 -3.20 -2.93 1.61
N ALA A 121 -2.40 -2.56 0.60
CA ALA A 121 -2.65 -1.38 -0.21
C ALA A 121 -3.98 -1.47 -0.98
N ALA A 122 -4.27 -2.62 -1.57
CA ALA A 122 -5.56 -2.87 -2.22
C ALA A 122 -6.73 -2.70 -1.23
N PHE A 123 -6.59 -3.25 -0.02
CA PHE A 123 -7.60 -3.13 1.02
C PHE A 123 -7.80 -1.66 1.47
N CYS A 124 -6.72 -0.94 1.78
CA CYS A 124 -6.79 0.45 2.23
C CYS A 124 -7.32 1.41 1.16
N THR A 125 -7.09 1.11 -0.12
CA THR A 125 -7.60 1.91 -1.25
C THR A 125 -8.99 1.49 -1.71
N GLY A 126 -9.60 0.48 -1.08
CA GLY A 126 -10.91 -0.03 -1.50
C GLY A 126 -10.89 -0.79 -2.83
N THR A 127 -9.72 -1.19 -3.33
CA THR A 127 -9.57 -1.98 -4.55
C THR A 127 -10.00 -3.43 -4.30
N PRO A 128 -11.05 -3.94 -4.97
CA PRO A 128 -11.46 -5.33 -4.79
C PRO A 128 -10.35 -6.29 -5.26
N ILE A 129 -10.02 -7.30 -4.45
CA ILE A 129 -8.98 -8.30 -4.77
C ILE A 129 -9.17 -8.93 -6.16
N PRO A 130 -10.39 -9.33 -6.59
CA PRO A 130 -10.56 -9.87 -7.94
C PRO A 130 -10.14 -8.90 -9.04
N ARG A 131 -10.41 -7.59 -8.87
CA ARG A 131 -10.00 -6.57 -9.85
C ARG A 131 -8.49 -6.38 -9.91
N LEU A 132 -7.82 -6.49 -8.75
CA LEU A 132 -6.35 -6.49 -8.71
C LEU A 132 -5.79 -7.72 -9.43
N VAL A 133 -6.39 -8.90 -9.23
CA VAL A 133 -5.98 -10.13 -9.92
C VAL A 133 -6.14 -9.98 -11.43
N ASP A 134 -7.32 -9.55 -11.89
CA ASP A 134 -7.59 -9.33 -13.32
C ASP A 134 -6.56 -8.37 -13.94
N LEU A 135 -6.26 -7.26 -13.27
CA LEU A 135 -5.26 -6.28 -13.72
C LEU A 135 -3.87 -6.92 -13.87
N CYS A 136 -3.44 -7.65 -12.84
CA CYS A 136 -2.13 -8.30 -12.83
C CYS A 136 -2.03 -9.42 -13.87
N ASP A 137 -3.10 -10.17 -14.10
CA ASP A 137 -3.17 -11.21 -15.13
C ASP A 137 -3.03 -10.61 -16.53
N VAL A 138 -3.72 -9.51 -16.83
CA VAL A 138 -3.59 -8.78 -18.11
C VAL A 138 -2.16 -8.29 -18.34
N LEU A 139 -1.49 -7.81 -17.29
CA LEU A 139 -0.11 -7.32 -17.38
C LEU A 139 0.94 -8.44 -17.24
N SER A 140 0.52 -9.69 -17.03
CA SER A 140 1.41 -10.82 -16.71
C SER A 140 2.34 -10.54 -15.51
N ILE A 141 1.83 -9.84 -14.50
CA ILE A 141 2.52 -9.55 -13.24
C ILE A 141 2.12 -10.62 -12.22
N ALA A 142 3.09 -11.35 -11.69
CA ALA A 142 2.82 -12.32 -10.64
C ALA A 142 2.55 -11.62 -9.30
N ILE A 143 1.48 -12.05 -8.63
CA ILE A 143 1.07 -11.55 -7.31
C ILE A 143 0.77 -12.72 -6.36
N PRO A 144 0.65 -12.49 -5.04
CA PRO A 144 0.24 -13.53 -4.12
C PRO A 144 -1.13 -14.09 -4.49
N ARG A 145 -1.38 -15.37 -4.21
CA ARG A 145 -2.69 -15.98 -4.45
C ARG A 145 -3.75 -15.25 -3.63
N GLU A 146 -4.97 -15.19 -4.16
CA GLU A 146 -6.10 -14.53 -3.50
C GLU A 146 -6.30 -14.96 -2.04
N ARG A 147 -6.22 -16.27 -1.77
CA ARG A 147 -6.31 -16.78 -0.39
C ARG A 147 -5.23 -16.18 0.51
N SER A 148 -3.98 -16.15 0.05
CA SER A 148 -2.86 -15.58 0.81
C SER A 148 -3.01 -14.07 1.00
N MET A 149 -3.54 -13.36 0.00
CA MET A 149 -3.87 -11.94 0.12
C MET A 149 -4.93 -11.69 1.21
N ARG A 150 -6.01 -12.47 1.21
CA ARG A 150 -7.08 -12.39 2.22
C ARG A 150 -6.57 -12.72 3.63
N GLU A 151 -5.72 -13.73 3.76
CA GLU A 151 -5.06 -14.08 5.01
C GLU A 151 -4.13 -12.94 5.48
N THR A 152 -3.35 -12.32 4.58
CA THR A 152 -2.51 -11.17 4.91
C THR A 152 -3.34 -10.00 5.44
N ILE A 153 -4.44 -9.66 4.77
CA ILE A 153 -5.35 -8.60 5.21
C ILE A 153 -5.91 -8.93 6.59
N ARG A 154 -6.46 -10.14 6.77
CA ARG A 154 -7.10 -10.54 8.03
C ARG A 154 -6.15 -10.57 9.23
N PHE A 155 -4.97 -11.15 9.06
CA PHE A 155 -4.06 -11.44 10.18
C PHE A 155 -3.02 -10.33 10.44
N TYR A 156 -2.74 -9.48 9.46
CA TYR A 156 -1.74 -8.42 9.59
C TYR A 156 -2.32 -7.04 9.23
N GLY A 157 -3.05 -6.93 8.13
CA GLY A 157 -3.66 -5.68 7.66
C GLY A 157 -4.64 -5.09 8.67
N CYS A 158 -5.75 -5.78 8.95
CA CYS A 158 -6.80 -5.31 9.85
C CYS A 158 -6.23 -4.99 11.25
N PRO A 159 -5.44 -5.86 11.92
CA PRO A 159 -4.89 -5.51 13.23
C PRO A 159 -3.97 -4.29 13.24
N ALA A 160 -3.21 -4.08 12.17
CA ALA A 160 -2.36 -2.89 12.03
C ALA A 160 -3.20 -1.63 11.84
N ILE A 161 -4.23 -1.69 11.00
CA ILE A 161 -5.19 -0.61 10.75
C ILE A 161 -5.92 -0.26 12.04
N ASP A 162 -6.49 -1.25 12.74
CA ASP A 162 -7.20 -1.06 14.01
C ASP A 162 -6.30 -0.40 15.06
N ARG A 163 -5.01 -0.77 15.12
CA ARG A 163 -4.05 -0.15 16.05
C ARG A 163 -3.80 1.32 15.72
N VAL A 164 -3.75 1.70 14.44
CA VAL A 164 -3.57 3.09 14.02
C VAL A 164 -4.83 3.89 14.33
N TYR A 165 -6.00 3.40 13.90
CA TYR A 165 -7.29 4.05 14.17
C TYR A 165 -7.55 4.17 15.67
N GLY A 166 -7.32 3.12 16.46
CA GLY A 166 -7.49 3.17 17.91
C GLY A 166 -6.54 4.15 18.61
N ARG A 167 -5.37 4.46 18.01
CA ARG A 167 -4.51 5.53 18.50
C ARG A 167 -5.08 6.91 18.16
N TRP A 168 -5.48 7.11 16.91
CA TRP A 168 -6.10 8.36 16.47
C TRP A 168 -7.37 8.68 17.24
N GLU A 169 -8.23 7.71 17.50
CA GLU A 169 -9.42 7.93 18.33
C GLU A 169 -9.05 8.34 19.77
N LYS A 170 -7.97 7.78 20.35
CA LYS A 170 -7.51 8.19 21.68
C LYS A 170 -7.01 9.64 21.67
N GLU A 171 -6.23 10.00 20.66
CA GLU A 171 -5.71 11.35 20.47
C GLU A 171 -6.87 12.35 20.24
N ALA A 172 -7.84 12.00 19.39
CA ALA A 172 -9.04 12.80 19.14
C ALA A 172 -9.87 12.99 20.41
N ARG A 173 -10.11 11.92 21.18
CA ARG A 173 -10.82 12.01 22.47
C ARG A 173 -10.08 12.87 23.48
N GLN A 174 -8.75 12.81 23.53
CA GLN A 174 -7.95 13.63 24.43
C GLN A 174 -8.05 15.11 24.04
N LEU A 175 -7.83 15.43 22.76
CA LEU A 175 -7.94 16.79 22.25
C LEU A 175 -9.33 17.40 22.47
N SER A 176 -10.38 16.61 22.28
CA SER A 176 -11.77 17.05 22.48
C SER A 176 -12.05 17.34 23.95
N LYS A 177 -11.48 16.55 24.88
CA LYS A 177 -11.57 16.83 26.33
C LYS A 177 -10.79 18.09 26.72
N ASP A 178 -9.59 18.24 26.19
CA ASP A 178 -8.71 19.36 26.53
C ASP A 178 -9.25 20.71 26.00
N THR A 179 -10.05 20.66 24.93
CA THR A 179 -10.68 21.83 24.30
C THR A 179 -12.14 22.01 24.71
N ALA A 180 -12.68 21.13 25.56
CA ALA A 180 -14.08 21.16 25.95
C ALA A 180 -14.39 22.44 26.76
N PRO A 181 -15.48 23.16 26.44
CA PRO A 181 -16.00 24.21 27.31
C PRO A 181 -16.55 23.61 28.61
N GLU A 182 -16.84 24.43 29.62
CA GLU A 182 -17.35 23.96 30.92
C GLU A 182 -18.65 23.16 30.79
N GLU A 183 -19.47 23.50 29.79
CA GLU A 183 -20.73 22.83 29.47
C GLU A 183 -20.54 21.43 28.84
N GLY A 184 -19.30 21.07 28.47
CA GLY A 184 -18.93 19.78 27.90
C GLY A 184 -18.86 19.77 26.36
N ILE A 185 -18.74 18.58 25.79
CA ILE A 185 -18.54 18.38 24.34
C ILE A 185 -19.90 18.13 23.67
N ILE A 186 -20.17 18.84 22.57
CA ILE A 186 -21.33 18.56 21.72
C ILE A 186 -20.96 17.48 20.70
N VAL A 187 -21.55 16.29 20.86
CA VAL A 187 -21.33 15.16 19.96
C VAL A 187 -22.48 15.00 18.98
N ALA A 188 -22.13 14.66 17.75
CA ALA A 188 -23.08 14.21 16.74
C ALA A 188 -22.82 12.75 16.40
N LEU A 189 -23.88 12.04 16.03
CA LEU A 189 -23.85 10.62 15.71
C LEU A 189 -24.36 10.44 14.28
N ASP A 190 -23.59 9.72 13.47
CA ASP A 190 -24.01 9.25 12.15
C ASP A 190 -24.14 7.72 12.17
N GLY A 191 -25.32 7.24 11.79
CA GLY A 191 -25.67 5.82 11.78
C GLY A 191 -25.91 5.35 10.35
N GLN A 192 -25.10 4.38 9.89
CA GLN A 192 -25.21 3.81 8.55
C GLN A 192 -25.61 2.33 8.64
N TYR A 193 -26.71 1.98 7.99
CA TYR A 193 -27.23 0.61 7.95
C TYR A 193 -26.82 -0.09 6.64
N ASP A 194 -26.64 -1.41 6.71
CA ASP A 194 -26.32 -2.24 5.54
C ASP A 194 -27.47 -2.34 4.52
N SER A 195 -28.70 -2.06 4.92
CA SER A 195 -29.88 -2.03 4.04
C SER A 195 -30.97 -1.09 4.56
N PRO A 196 -31.83 -0.54 3.68
CA PRO A 196 -33.03 0.19 4.10
C PRO A 196 -34.11 -0.76 4.65
N GLY A 197 -34.66 -0.45 5.82
CA GLY A 197 -35.84 -1.11 6.40
C GLY A 197 -35.57 -2.08 7.58
N TYR A 198 -36.60 -2.81 7.99
CA TYR A 198 -36.60 -3.74 9.15
C TYR A 198 -35.63 -4.95 9.03
N CYS A 199 -34.92 -5.08 7.92
CA CYS A 199 -34.03 -6.22 7.65
C CYS A 199 -32.54 -5.88 7.86
N ALA A 200 -32.22 -4.67 8.34
CA ALA A 200 -30.84 -4.29 8.58
C ALA A 200 -30.21 -5.18 9.66
N SER A 201 -29.09 -5.81 9.32
CA SER A 201 -28.41 -6.76 10.20
C SER A 201 -27.13 -6.20 10.79
N ASN A 202 -26.59 -5.16 10.16
CA ASN A 202 -25.39 -4.46 10.59
C ASN A 202 -25.63 -2.95 10.56
N CYS A 203 -25.16 -2.28 11.61
CA CYS A 203 -25.19 -0.84 11.74
C CYS A 203 -23.76 -0.36 12.04
N LYS A 204 -23.31 0.68 11.36
CA LYS A 204 -22.09 1.40 11.71
C LYS A 204 -22.48 2.71 12.35
N VAL A 205 -21.99 2.94 13.56
CA VAL A 205 -22.22 4.19 14.29
C VAL A 205 -20.89 4.93 14.40
N THR A 206 -20.86 6.16 13.93
CA THR A 206 -19.73 7.07 14.07
C THR A 206 -20.13 8.22 14.98
N VAL A 207 -19.34 8.49 16.01
CA VAL A 207 -19.52 9.63 16.90
C VAL A 207 -18.41 10.62 16.65
N PHE A 208 -18.77 11.89 16.44
CA PHE A 208 -17.80 12.95 16.23
C PHE A 208 -18.08 14.16 17.12
N ASP A 209 -17.00 14.84 17.53
CA ASP A 209 -17.07 16.16 18.15
C ASP A 209 -17.49 17.16 17.08
N SER A 210 -18.67 17.76 17.25
CA SER A 210 -19.24 18.70 16.28
C SER A 210 -18.43 19.99 16.16
N SER A 211 -17.69 20.35 17.21
CA SER A 211 -16.93 21.60 17.27
C SER A 211 -15.58 21.47 16.58
N LEU A 212 -14.93 20.30 16.74
CA LEU A 212 -13.60 20.04 16.19
C LEU A 212 -13.63 19.29 14.85
N GLY A 213 -14.77 18.67 14.49
CA GLY A 213 -14.87 17.83 13.29
C GLY A 213 -14.06 16.53 13.41
N LEU A 214 -13.84 16.05 14.63
CA LEU A 214 -13.02 14.87 14.90
C LEU A 214 -13.87 13.65 15.23
N ILE A 215 -13.56 12.50 14.63
CA ILE A 215 -14.18 11.23 14.96
C ILE A 215 -13.62 10.75 16.31
N LEU A 216 -14.52 10.60 17.29
CA LEU A 216 -14.20 10.14 18.65
C LEU A 216 -14.22 8.62 18.75
N VAL A 217 -15.14 7.98 18.02
CA VAL A 217 -15.25 6.54 17.94
C VAL A 217 -16.05 6.14 16.70
N ALA A 218 -15.67 5.04 16.06
CA ALA A 218 -16.47 4.36 15.05
C ALA A 218 -16.64 2.88 15.40
N VAL A 219 -17.89 2.41 15.49
CA VAL A 219 -18.21 1.02 15.87
C VAL A 219 -19.09 0.40 14.79
N SER A 220 -18.79 -0.85 14.42
CA SER A 220 -19.70 -1.68 13.64
C SER A 220 -20.40 -2.65 14.58
N LEU A 221 -21.73 -2.58 14.63
CA LEU A 221 -22.61 -3.42 15.44
C LEU A 221 -23.37 -4.37 14.52
N SER A 222 -23.45 -5.64 14.90
CA SER A 222 -24.29 -6.64 14.25
C SER A 222 -25.42 -7.06 15.18
N VAL A 223 -26.58 -7.43 14.64
CA VAL A 223 -27.70 -8.03 15.41
C VAL A 223 -27.26 -9.31 16.13
N LYS A 224 -26.18 -9.95 15.66
CA LYS A 224 -25.62 -11.15 16.28
C LYS A 224 -24.66 -10.85 17.44
N ASP A 225 -24.35 -9.59 17.71
CA ASP A 225 -23.45 -9.22 18.79
C ASP A 225 -24.16 -9.40 20.14
N PRO A 226 -23.50 -10.03 21.14
CA PRO A 226 -24.13 -10.40 22.40
C PRO A 226 -24.62 -9.20 23.24
N GLU A 227 -24.16 -7.99 22.93
CA GLU A 227 -24.53 -6.75 23.63
C GLU A 227 -25.83 -6.10 23.10
N MET A 228 -26.39 -6.61 21.99
CA MET A 228 -27.62 -6.09 21.37
C MET A 228 -28.89 -6.84 21.79
N GLY A 229 -28.78 -7.83 22.69
CA GLY A 229 -29.87 -8.67 23.17
C GLY A 229 -30.41 -8.24 24.53
N THR A 230 -31.27 -7.23 24.57
CA THR A 230 -32.30 -7.02 25.61
C THR A 230 -33.56 -6.45 24.99
#